data_AF-A0A835HWX7-F1
#
_entry.id   AF-A0A835HWX7-F1
#
_cell.length_a   1.000
_cell.length_b   1.000
_cell.length_c   1.000
_cell.angle_alpha   90.00
_cell.angle_beta   90.00
_cell.angle_gamma   90.00
#
_symmetry.space_group_name_H-M   'P 1'
#
loop_
_entity.id
_entity.type
_entity.pdbx_description
1 polymer ?
#
loop_
_entity_poly.entity_id
_entity_poly.type
_entity_poly.pdbx_seq_one_letter_code
_entity_poly.pdbx_strand_id
1 'polypeptide(L)'
;MLVDMGKAKECGADVVEIRLDYLKDFNPSHHLETIIKQCPLPTLFTYRSVVLYQRSRAAEVHNLSEKRRRSRINEKMKALQNLIPNSNKTDKVSMLDEAIEYLKQLQLQVQVS
;
A
#
# COMPACT_ATOMS: atom_id res chain seq x y z
N MET A 1 -14.01 22.59 4.19
CA MET A 1 -14.15 22.79 2.73
C MET A 1 -13.67 24.18 2.30
N LEU A 2 -14.39 25.29 2.53
CA LEU A 2 -13.92 26.63 2.09
C LEU A 2 -12.56 27.02 2.71
N VAL A 3 -12.36 26.72 4.00
CA VAL A 3 -11.08 26.96 4.70
C VAL A 3 -9.94 26.19 4.03
N ASP A 4 -10.18 24.94 3.65
CA ASP A 4 -9.17 24.09 3.01
C ASP A 4 -8.85 24.55 1.58
N MET A 5 -9.85 25.10 0.88
CA MET A 5 -9.67 25.72 -0.43
C MET A 5 -8.87 27.01 -0.37
N GLY A 6 -9.07 27.83 0.67
CA GLY A 6 -8.27 29.02 0.94
C GLY A 6 -6.80 28.66 1.10
N LYS A 7 -6.52 27.65 1.93
CA LYS A 7 -5.17 27.09 2.10
C LYS A 7 -4.59 26.56 0.79
N ALA A 8 -5.39 25.86 -0.02
CA ALA A 8 -4.94 25.34 -1.32
C ALA A 8 -4.50 26.48 -2.25
N LYS A 9 -5.24 27.60 -2.27
CA LYS A 9 -4.87 28.80 -3.04
C LYS A 9 -3.60 29.45 -2.53
N GLU A 10 -3.45 29.58 -1.21
CA GLU A 10 -2.23 30.12 -0.60
C GLU A 10 -1.00 29.26 -0.94
N CYS A 11 -1.18 27.95 -1.07
CA CYS A 11 -0.17 27.01 -1.54
C CYS A 11 0.06 27.01 -3.07
N GLY A 12 -0.61 27.89 -3.82
CA GLY A 12 -0.44 28.04 -5.27
C GLY A 12 -1.19 27.00 -6.11
N ALA A 13 -2.26 26.39 -5.59
CA ALA A 13 -3.10 25.49 -6.39
C ALA A 13 -3.94 26.27 -7.42
N ASP A 14 -4.03 25.74 -8.64
CA ASP A 14 -4.83 26.34 -9.73
C ASP A 14 -6.30 25.89 -9.72
N VAL A 15 -6.59 24.72 -9.14
CA VAL A 15 -7.92 24.09 -9.14
C VAL A 15 -8.11 23.25 -7.88
N VAL A 16 -9.36 23.14 -7.43
CA VAL A 16 -9.74 22.26 -6.31
C VAL A 16 -10.74 21.20 -6.76
N GLU A 17 -10.48 19.94 -6.41
CA GLU A 17 -11.42 18.83 -6.66
C GLU A 17 -12.19 18.51 -5.37
N ILE A 18 -13.52 18.59 -5.42
CA ILE A 18 -14.40 18.09 -4.37
C ILE A 18 -14.95 16.72 -4.76
N ARG A 19 -14.66 15.75 -3.91
CA ARG A 19 -15.28 14.42 -3.96
C ARG A 19 -16.59 14.40 -3.21
N LEU A 20 -17.70 14.42 -3.95
CA LEU A 20 -19.06 14.40 -3.38
C LEU A 20 -19.31 13.13 -2.55
N ASP A 21 -18.66 12.02 -2.88
CA ASP A 21 -18.74 10.74 -2.16
C ASP A 21 -18.13 10.76 -0.75
N TYR A 22 -17.35 11.80 -0.39
CA TYR A 22 -16.74 11.95 0.92
C TYR A 22 -17.45 12.94 1.83
N LEU A 23 -18.41 13.70 1.30
CA LEU A 23 -19.12 14.69 2.07
C LEU A 23 -20.27 14.02 2.82
N LYS A 24 -20.09 13.84 4.12
CA LYS A 24 -21.20 13.60 5.04
C LYS A 24 -21.95 14.93 5.15
N ASP A 25 -23.25 14.93 4.90
CA ASP A 25 -24.14 16.10 5.02
C ASP A 25 -24.07 17.14 3.88
N PHE A 26 -23.72 16.73 2.66
CA PHE A 26 -23.80 17.64 1.51
C PHE A 26 -25.25 17.94 1.12
N ASN A 27 -25.70 19.18 1.32
CA ASN A 27 -26.95 19.69 0.75
C ASN A 27 -26.66 20.50 -0.53
N PRO A 28 -27.04 20.02 -1.73
CA PRO A 28 -26.73 20.68 -2.98
C PRO A 28 -27.28 22.11 -3.09
N SER A 29 -28.49 22.38 -2.60
CA SER A 29 -29.11 23.70 -2.80
C SER A 29 -28.36 24.80 -2.03
N HIS A 30 -27.95 24.50 -0.80
CA HIS A 30 -27.22 25.45 0.05
C HIS A 30 -25.71 25.47 -0.25
N HIS A 31 -25.10 24.30 -0.43
CA HIS A 31 -23.65 24.20 -0.58
C HIS A 31 -23.16 24.59 -1.97
N LEU A 32 -23.89 24.30 -3.05
CA LEU A 32 -23.48 24.76 -4.38
C LEU A 32 -23.55 26.28 -4.47
N GLU A 33 -24.58 26.90 -3.91
CA GLU A 33 -24.67 28.36 -3.86
C GLU A 33 -23.48 28.98 -3.12
N THR A 34 -23.13 28.39 -1.97
CA THR A 34 -21.95 28.82 -1.19
C THR A 34 -20.66 28.66 -1.99
N ILE A 35 -20.47 27.53 -2.67
CA ILE A 35 -19.28 27.24 -3.47
C ILE A 35 -19.18 28.21 -4.65
N ILE A 36 -20.26 28.38 -5.42
CA ILE A 36 -20.28 29.27 -6.58
C ILE A 36 -19.95 30.71 -6.17
N LYS A 37 -20.42 31.15 -4.99
CA LYS A 37 -20.21 32.53 -4.52
C LYS A 37 -18.89 32.75 -3.79
N GLN A 38 -18.35 31.75 -3.09
CA GLN A 38 -17.27 31.94 -2.12
C GLN A 38 -16.00 31.12 -2.43
N CYS A 39 -16.00 30.29 -3.48
CA CYS A 39 -14.81 29.51 -3.80
C CYS A 39 -13.67 30.39 -4.33
N PRO A 40 -12.47 30.28 -3.75
CA PRO A 40 -11.34 31.12 -4.10
C PRO A 40 -10.61 30.66 -5.38
N LEU A 41 -10.95 29.47 -5.89
CA LEU A 41 -10.38 28.79 -7.05
C LEU A 41 -11.48 28.05 -7.85
N PRO A 42 -11.25 27.79 -9.15
CA PRO A 42 -12.06 26.87 -9.94
C PRO A 42 -12.24 25.53 -9.20
N THR A 43 -13.49 25.06 -9.12
CA THR A 43 -13.83 23.85 -8.36
C THR A 43 -14.42 22.77 -9.28
N LEU A 44 -13.79 21.61 -9.32
CA LEU A 44 -14.28 20.41 -10.02
C LEU A 44 -15.01 19.52 -9.02
N PHE A 45 -16.25 19.16 -9.33
CA PHE A 45 -16.99 18.17 -8.56
C PHE A 45 -16.89 16.81 -9.23
N THR A 46 -16.45 15.82 -8.47
CA THR A 46 -16.48 14.43 -8.95
C THR A 46 -17.28 13.57 -7.98
N TYR A 47 -17.98 12.60 -8.55
CA TYR A 47 -18.76 11.61 -7.81
C TYR A 47 -18.28 10.24 -8.24
N ARG A 48 -17.69 9.50 -7.29
CA ARG A 48 -17.31 8.10 -7.51
C ARG A 48 -18.22 7.20 -6.70
N SER A 49 -18.75 6.16 -7.34
CA SER A 49 -19.57 5.16 -6.63
C SER A 49 -18.81 4.61 -5.41
N VAL A 50 -19.40 4.78 -4.22
CA VAL A 50 -18.83 4.36 -2.93
C VAL A 50 -18.53 2.86 -2.92
N VAL A 51 -19.31 2.06 -3.66
CA VAL A 51 -19.10 0.61 -3.79
C VAL A 51 -17.77 0.29 -4.47
N LEU A 52 -17.40 1.02 -5.51
CA LEU A 52 -16.11 0.84 -6.19
C LEU A 52 -14.96 1.32 -5.32
N TYR A 53 -15.15 2.44 -4.61
CA TYR A 53 -14.13 2.97 -3.70
C TYR A 53 -13.84 2.03 -2.52
N GLN A 54 -14.87 1.45 -1.90
CA GLN A 54 -14.72 0.48 -0.82
C GLN A 54 -14.02 -0.80 -1.29
N ARG A 55 -14.35 -1.29 -2.50
CA ARG A 55 -13.65 -2.44 -3.11
C ARG A 55 -12.18 -2.14 -3.39
N SER A 56 -11.87 -0.96 -3.92
CA SER A 56 -10.48 -0.53 -4.14
C SER A 56 -9.69 -0.47 -2.84
N ARG A 57 -10.28 0.08 -1.76
CA ARG A 57 -9.62 0.19 -0.46
C ARG A 57 -9.41 -1.17 0.21
N ALA A 58 -10.39 -2.07 0.13
CA ALA A 58 -10.25 -3.44 0.63
C ALA A 58 -9.17 -4.21 -0.13
N ALA A 59 -9.12 -4.07 -1.47
CA ALA A 59 -8.08 -4.66 -2.30
C ALA A 59 -6.70 -4.07 -1.97
N GLU A 60 -6.59 -2.76 -1.71
CA GLU A 60 -5.35 -2.10 -1.33
C GLU A 60 -4.80 -2.62 0.00
N VAL A 61 -5.66 -2.74 1.02
CA VAL A 61 -5.29 -3.31 2.32
C VAL A 61 -4.83 -4.76 2.18
N HIS A 62 -5.56 -5.56 1.41
CA HIS A 62 -5.18 -6.94 1.12
C HIS A 62 -3.82 -7.02 0.41
N ASN A 63 -3.59 -6.18 -0.61
CA ASN A 63 -2.33 -6.13 -1.35
C ASN A 63 -1.16 -5.71 -0.48
N LEU A 64 -1.35 -4.75 0.42
CA LEU A 64 -0.34 -4.32 1.40
C LEU A 64 0.01 -5.45 2.37
N SER A 65 -0.99 -6.18 2.87
CA SER A 65 -0.78 -7.35 3.72
C SER A 65 0.06 -8.41 3.01
N GLU A 66 -0.31 -8.76 1.78
CA GLU A 66 0.42 -9.75 0.98
C GLU A 66 1.83 -9.29 0.59
N LYS A 67 2.04 -7.98 0.36
CA LYS A 67 3.38 -7.43 0.15
C LYS A 67 4.26 -7.58 1.40
N ARG A 68 3.73 -7.29 2.60
CA ARG A 68 4.45 -7.47 3.87
C ARG A 68 4.78 -8.94 4.11
N ARG A 69 3.86 -9.86 3.86
CA ARG A 69 4.10 -11.30 3.97
C ARG A 69 5.22 -11.75 3.03
N ARG A 70 5.21 -11.31 1.77
CA ARG A 70 6.28 -11.59 0.80
C ARG A 70 7.64 -11.03 1.22
N SER A 71 7.69 -9.82 1.80
CA SER A 71 8.93 -9.23 2.34
C SER A 71 9.53 -10.10 3.44
N ARG A 72 8.72 -10.51 4.43
CA ARG A 72 9.16 -11.37 5.53
C ARG A 72 9.70 -12.71 5.04
N ILE A 73 9.08 -13.30 4.02
CA ILE A 73 9.59 -14.54 3.40
C ILE A 73 10.95 -14.29 2.75
N ASN A 74 11.08 -13.22 1.96
CA ASN A 74 12.34 -12.91 1.27
C ASN A 74 13.47 -12.59 2.27
N GLU A 75 13.17 -11.91 3.38
CA GLU A 75 14.12 -11.66 4.47
C GLU A 75 14.60 -12.97 5.09
N LYS A 76 13.68 -13.91 5.38
CA LYS A 76 14.03 -15.24 5.89
C LYS A 76 14.86 -16.05 4.89
N MET A 77 14.54 -15.97 3.59
CA MET A 77 15.33 -16.63 2.53
C MET A 77 16.76 -16.08 2.48
N LYS A 78 16.94 -14.77 2.60
CA LYS A 78 18.26 -14.14 2.65
C LYS A 78 19.04 -14.51 3.91
N ALA A 79 18.36 -14.57 5.06
CA ALA A 79 18.98 -15.04 6.29
C ALA A 79 19.44 -16.50 6.16
N LEU A 80 18.60 -17.37 5.57
CA LEU A 80 18.94 -18.76 5.30
C LEU A 80 20.17 -18.88 4.39
N GLN A 81 20.22 -18.11 3.31
CA GLN A 81 21.37 -18.06 2.40
C GLN A 81 22.68 -17.75 3.12
N ASN A 82 22.67 -16.80 4.06
CA ASN A 82 23.87 -16.42 4.82
C ASN A 82 24.33 -17.50 5.82
N LEU A 83 23.44 -18.42 6.21
CA LEU A 83 23.75 -19.49 7.16
C LEU A 83 24.31 -20.75 6.47
N ILE A 84 24.10 -20.88 5.16
CA ILE A 84 24.55 -22.04 4.39
C ILE A 84 25.93 -21.73 3.80
N PRO A 85 26.96 -22.54 4.07
CA PRO A 85 28.29 -22.31 3.54
C PRO A 85 28.29 -22.40 2.01
N ASN A 86 28.95 -21.43 1.35
CA ASN A 86 29.10 -21.34 -0.11
C ASN A 86 27.80 -21.21 -0.93
N SER A 87 26.67 -20.85 -0.30
CA SER A 87 25.40 -20.72 -1.03
C SER A 87 25.36 -19.48 -1.93
N ASN A 88 25.40 -19.70 -3.24
CA ASN A 88 25.30 -18.66 -4.27
C ASN A 88 23.97 -18.69 -5.03
N LYS A 89 23.02 -19.54 -4.61
CA LYS A 89 21.74 -19.70 -5.32
C LYS A 89 20.88 -18.47 -5.13
N THR A 90 20.31 -17.98 -6.22
CA THR A 90 19.39 -16.84 -6.20
C THR A 90 17.93 -17.27 -6.37
N ASP A 91 17.71 -18.49 -6.89
CA ASP A 91 16.38 -19.07 -7.01
C ASP A 91 15.94 -19.73 -5.70
N LYS A 92 14.65 -19.60 -5.39
CA LYS A 92 14.10 -20.02 -4.09
C LYS A 92 14.07 -21.54 -3.91
N VAL A 93 13.93 -22.29 -5.00
CA VAL A 93 13.78 -23.75 -4.94
C VAL A 93 15.14 -24.36 -4.62
N SER A 94 16.17 -24.02 -5.41
CA SER A 94 17.53 -24.54 -5.19
C SER A 94 18.11 -24.10 -3.85
N MET A 95 17.78 -22.90 -3.36
CA MET A 95 18.18 -22.45 -2.01
C MET A 95 17.59 -23.34 -0.91
N LEU A 96 16.34 -23.78 -1.05
CA LEU A 96 15.71 -24.69 -0.10
C LEU A 96 16.30 -26.10 -0.20
N ASP A 97 16.59 -26.58 -1.40
CA ASP A 97 17.23 -27.89 -1.60
C ASP A 97 18.62 -27.92 -0.95
N GLU A 98 19.41 -26.87 -1.16
CA GLU A 98 20.74 -26.74 -0.55
C GLU A 98 20.67 -26.63 0.98
N ALA A 99 19.69 -25.90 1.51
CA ALA A 99 19.43 -25.82 2.94
C ALA A 99 19.11 -27.19 3.56
N ILE A 100 18.27 -27.97 2.89
CA ILE A 100 17.89 -29.31 3.34
C ILE A 100 19.11 -30.24 3.34
N GLU A 101 19.92 -30.19 2.29
CA GLU A 101 21.12 -31.02 2.19
C GLU A 101 22.14 -30.67 3.27
N TYR A 102 22.38 -29.38 3.51
CA TYR A 102 23.28 -28.92 4.57
C TYR A 102 22.82 -29.39 5.96
N LEU A 103 21.51 -29.32 6.26
CA LEU A 103 20.97 -29.80 7.52
C LEU A 103 21.12 -31.32 7.70
N LYS A 104 20.96 -32.12 6.63
CA LYS A 104 21.20 -33.57 6.67
C LYS A 104 22.66 -33.88 6.99
N GLN A 105 23.60 -33.16 6.37
CA GLN A 105 25.03 -33.32 6.63
C GLN A 105 25.37 -33.00 8.09
N LEU A 106 24.83 -31.91 8.64
CA LEU A 106 24.99 -31.56 10.06
C LEU A 106 24.42 -32.64 10.99
N GLN A 107 23.25 -33.20 10.66
CA GLN A 107 22.65 -34.28 11.46
C GLN A 107 23.54 -35.53 11.49
N LEU A 108 24.16 -35.90 10.37
CA LEU A 108 25.10 -37.02 10.30
C LEU A 108 26.35 -36.76 11.16
N GLN A 109 26.91 -35.54 11.14
CA GLN A 109 28.09 -35.21 11.96
C GLN A 109 27.80 -35.34 13.46
N VAL A 110 26.62 -34.91 13.91
CA VAL A 110 26.22 -35.03 15.32
C VAL A 110 25.91 -36.48 15.72
N GLN A 111 25.35 -37.30 14.82
CA GLN A 111 25.09 -38.73 15.10
C GLN A 111 26.36 -39.59 15.16
N VAL A 112 27.43 -39.15 14.51
CA VAL A 112 28.73 -39.84 14.49
C VAL A 112 29.65 -39.36 15.64
N SER A 113 29.20 -38.39 16.45
CA SER A 113 29.89 -37.88 17.64
C SER A 113 29.47 -38.59 18.92
#